data_AF-A0A1M5FUZ9-F1
#
_entry.id   AF-A0A1M5FUZ9-F1
#
_cell.length_a   1.000
_cell.length_b   1.000
_cell.length_c   1.000
_cell.angle_alpha   90.00
_cell.angle_beta   90.00
_cell.angle_gamma   90.00
#
_symmetry.space_group_name_H-M   'P 1'
#
loop_
_entity.id
_entity.type
_entity.pdbx_description
1 polymer ?
#
loop_
_entity_poly.entity_id
_entity_poly.type
_entity_poly.pdbx_seq_one_letter_code
_entity_poly.pdbx_strand_id
1 'polypeptide(L)'
;MRFSLRHIVLLFGISAVFISFYFFGRKHSQYELLLIIGLLLSAAGYMLVLWKDKKINKIIWTIVVVLFVLVEQLFEPNLIKASFKTYIDQNQKLLENVNAILLTKGDMNIASNFESYLSDQFSDSEKRTLNEFFKESRVAFIMKDTKGIFYCLSGFLDEHQGIYYFPSTDHVNQFPAKRIEGNWYY
;
A
#
# COMPACT_ATOMS: atom_id res chain seq x y z
N MET A 1 -14.27 34.18 11.62
CA MET A 1 -14.12 32.98 12.47
C MET A 1 -12.71 33.02 13.08
N ARG A 2 -12.55 32.97 14.41
CA ARG A 2 -11.20 32.93 15.00
C ARG A 2 -10.73 31.48 15.02
N PHE A 3 -9.59 31.21 14.37
CA PHE A 3 -8.96 29.90 14.42
C PHE A 3 -8.50 29.60 15.85
N SER A 4 -8.61 28.35 16.28
CA SER A 4 -8.34 27.94 17.65
C SER A 4 -7.65 26.58 17.65
N LEU A 5 -7.00 26.22 18.76
CA LEU A 5 -6.20 25.00 18.86
C LEU A 5 -6.96 23.73 18.45
N ARG A 6 -8.24 23.60 18.82
CA ARG A 6 -9.09 22.46 18.42
C ARG A 6 -9.27 22.31 16.91
N HIS A 7 -9.31 23.41 16.17
CA HIS A 7 -9.36 23.39 14.70
C HIS A 7 -8.05 22.89 14.11
N ILE A 8 -6.93 23.27 14.72
CA ILE A 8 -5.60 22.81 14.32
C ILE A 8 -5.46 21.31 14.57
N VAL A 9 -5.90 20.83 15.74
CA VAL A 9 -5.90 19.39 16.07
C VAL A 9 -6.74 18.60 15.07
N LEU A 10 -7.95 19.08 14.74
CA LEU A 10 -8.81 18.46 13.73
C LEU A 10 -8.12 18.39 12.36
N LEU A 11 -7.60 19.51 11.86
CA LEU A 11 -6.94 19.56 10.55
C LEU A 11 -5.67 18.72 10.51
N PHE A 12 -4.91 18.67 11.60
CA PHE A 12 -3.74 17.81 11.71
C PHE A 12 -4.12 16.33 11.66
N GLY A 13 -5.19 15.94 12.37
CA GLY A 13 -5.75 14.59 12.31
C GLY A 13 -6.15 14.20 10.88
N ILE A 14 -6.92 15.06 10.21
CA ILE A 14 -7.34 14.84 8.82
C ILE A 14 -6.13 14.71 7.91
N SER A 15 -5.14 15.59 8.05
CA SER A 15 -3.93 15.55 7.23
C SER A 15 -3.12 14.26 7.44
N ALA A 16 -3.05 13.76 8.68
CA ALA A 16 -2.38 12.50 8.98
C ALA A 16 -3.08 11.30 8.30
N VAL A 17 -4.42 11.31 8.24
CA VAL A 17 -5.20 10.31 7.48
C VAL A 17 -4.82 10.35 5.99
N PHE A 18 -4.85 11.53 5.36
CA PHE A 18 -4.43 11.68 3.95
C PHE A 18 -3.01 11.16 3.70
N ILE A 19 -2.06 11.56 4.55
CA ILE A 19 -0.65 11.16 4.41
C ILE A 19 -0.47 9.66 4.61
N SER A 20 -1.30 9.01 5.43
CA SER A 20 -1.19 7.58 5.70
C SER A 20 -1.23 6.76 4.41
N PHE A 21 -2.15 7.06 3.47
CA PHE A 21 -2.30 6.31 2.21
C PHE A 21 -1.07 6.35 1.31
N TYR A 22 -0.21 7.36 1.45
CA TYR A 22 1.08 7.39 0.75
C TYR A 22 2.04 6.30 1.22
N PHE A 23 1.87 5.78 2.43
CA PHE A 23 2.67 4.69 3.01
C PHE A 23 2.05 3.30 2.79
N PHE A 24 0.86 3.21 2.23
CA PHE A 24 0.08 1.98 2.07
C PHE A 24 0.90 0.81 1.48
N GLY A 25 1.44 0.97 0.27
CA GLY A 25 2.25 -0.04 -0.41
C GLY A 25 3.74 -0.04 -0.04
N ARG A 26 4.19 0.88 0.83
CA ARG A 26 5.61 1.06 1.16
C ARG A 26 5.97 0.57 2.55
N LYS A 27 5.19 0.97 3.55
CA LYS A 27 5.45 0.76 4.97
C LYS A 27 4.14 0.60 5.73
N HIS A 28 3.60 -0.61 5.69
CA HIS A 28 2.32 -0.94 6.32
C HIS A 28 2.19 -0.46 7.78
N SER A 29 3.15 -0.74 8.65
CA SER A 29 3.09 -0.27 10.05
C SER A 29 3.06 1.25 10.20
N GLN A 30 3.64 2.00 9.26
CA GLN A 30 3.56 3.47 9.26
C GLN A 30 2.21 3.95 8.75
N TYR A 31 1.66 3.29 7.72
CA TYR A 31 0.30 3.53 7.26
C TYR A 31 -0.70 3.35 8.40
N GLU A 32 -0.70 2.19 9.07
CA GLU A 32 -1.63 1.89 10.17
C GLU A 32 -1.50 2.89 11.33
N LEU A 33 -0.28 3.15 11.76
CA LEU A 33 -0.02 4.07 12.87
C LEU A 33 -0.51 5.49 12.55
N LEU A 34 -0.21 6.00 11.34
CA LEU A 34 -0.66 7.32 10.92
C LEU A 34 -2.18 7.39 10.76
N LEU A 35 -2.79 6.35 10.20
CA LEU A 35 -4.23 6.26 10.01
C LEU A 35 -4.96 6.27 11.36
N ILE A 36 -4.57 5.38 12.28
CA ILE A 36 -5.20 5.28 13.61
C ILE A 36 -5.04 6.58 14.40
N ILE A 37 -3.81 7.12 14.47
CA ILE A 37 -3.56 8.39 15.16
C ILE A 37 -4.35 9.53 14.49
N GLY A 38 -4.36 9.58 13.15
CA GLY A 38 -5.09 10.58 12.38
C GLY A 38 -6.59 10.56 12.64
N LEU A 39 -7.20 9.36 12.66
CA LEU A 39 -8.61 9.16 12.98
C LEU A 39 -8.94 9.58 14.42
N LEU A 40 -8.10 9.18 15.39
CA LEU A 40 -8.30 9.54 16.80
C LEU A 40 -8.19 11.06 17.01
N LEU A 41 -7.19 11.72 16.43
CA LEU A 41 -7.02 13.18 16.53
C LEU A 41 -8.17 13.93 15.82
N SER A 42 -8.61 13.43 14.67
CA SER A 42 -9.77 13.98 13.95
C SER A 42 -11.04 13.88 14.80
N ALA A 43 -11.32 12.70 15.35
CA ALA A 43 -12.49 12.46 16.19
C ALA A 43 -12.47 13.34 17.45
N ALA A 44 -11.35 13.37 18.17
CA ALA A 44 -11.19 14.21 19.36
C ALA A 44 -11.29 15.70 19.04
N GLY A 45 -10.63 16.16 17.99
CA GLY A 45 -10.68 17.55 17.52
C GLY A 45 -12.09 17.97 17.14
N TYR A 46 -12.80 17.12 16.39
CA TYR A 46 -14.19 17.37 16.00
C TYR A 46 -15.15 17.39 17.19
N MET A 47 -15.01 16.46 18.15
CA MET A 47 -15.79 16.48 19.40
C MET A 47 -15.60 17.78 20.18
N LEU A 48 -14.36 18.28 20.27
CA LEU A 48 -14.08 19.57 20.92
C LEU A 48 -14.74 20.75 20.19
N VAL A 49 -14.78 20.72 18.86
CA VAL A 49 -15.54 21.70 18.06
C VAL A 49 -17.02 21.62 18.39
N LEU A 50 -17.61 20.42 18.36
CA LEU A 50 -19.02 20.23 18.67
C LEU A 50 -19.39 20.66 20.09
N TRP A 51 -18.48 20.58 21.06
CA TRP A 51 -18.74 21.04 22.42
C TRP A 51 -18.59 22.56 22.57
N LYS A 52 -17.45 23.12 22.14
CA LYS A 52 -17.03 24.49 22.53
C LYS A 52 -17.41 25.58 21.52
N ASP A 53 -17.76 25.26 20.28
CA ASP A 53 -18.09 26.27 19.28
C ASP A 53 -19.52 26.80 19.36
N LYS A 54 -19.75 27.96 18.74
CA LYS A 54 -21.11 28.48 18.49
C LYS A 54 -21.80 27.65 17.39
N LYS A 55 -23.14 27.61 17.39
CA LYS A 55 -23.95 26.81 16.43
C LYS A 55 -23.50 26.97 14.98
N ILE A 56 -23.30 28.22 14.52
CA ILE A 56 -22.89 28.51 13.14
C ILE A 56 -21.53 27.87 12.81
N ASN A 57 -20.54 27.98 13.69
CA ASN A 57 -19.22 27.40 13.46
C ASN A 57 -19.24 25.86 13.47
N LYS A 58 -20.11 25.25 14.29
CA LYS A 58 -20.29 23.78 14.28
C LYS A 58 -20.73 23.33 12.89
N ILE A 59 -21.75 23.97 12.33
CA ILE A 59 -22.27 23.68 10.99
C ILE A 59 -21.16 23.84 9.94
N ILE A 60 -20.40 24.94 9.98
CA ILE A 60 -19.29 25.19 9.05
C ILE A 60 -18.26 24.06 9.14
N TRP A 61 -17.82 23.68 10.34
CA TRP A 61 -16.83 22.61 10.51
C TRP A 61 -17.36 21.23 10.15
N THR A 62 -18.64 20.95 10.38
CA THR A 62 -19.28 19.73 9.88
C THR A 62 -19.20 19.66 8.36
N ILE A 63 -19.51 20.77 7.67
CA ILE A 63 -19.37 20.84 6.20
C ILE A 63 -17.92 20.62 5.79
N VAL A 64 -16.94 21.24 6.49
CA VAL A 64 -15.52 21.04 6.20
C VAL A 64 -15.10 19.58 6.35
N VAL A 65 -15.50 18.90 7.44
CA VAL A 65 -15.20 17.47 7.64
C VAL A 65 -15.81 16.62 6.54
N VAL A 66 -17.08 16.86 6.18
CA VAL A 66 -17.75 16.14 5.10
C VAL A 66 -17.03 16.35 3.76
N LEU A 67 -16.63 17.58 3.45
CA LEU A 67 -15.86 17.87 2.24
C LEU A 67 -14.51 17.14 2.24
N PHE A 68 -13.81 17.07 3.36
CA PHE A 68 -12.56 16.32 3.45
C PHE A 68 -12.76 14.82 3.22
N VAL A 69 -13.82 14.22 3.76
CA VAL A 69 -14.15 12.80 3.51
C VAL A 69 -14.42 12.57 2.02
N LEU A 70 -15.14 13.47 1.35
CA LEU A 70 -15.38 13.36 -0.10
C LEU A 70 -14.08 13.51 -0.91
N VAL A 71 -13.22 14.46 -0.53
CA VAL A 71 -11.91 14.63 -1.17
C VAL A 71 -11.04 13.40 -0.94
N GLU A 72 -11.04 12.83 0.27
CA GLU A 72 -10.28 11.62 0.61
C GLU A 72 -10.70 10.46 -0.30
N GLN A 73 -12.00 10.19 -0.44
CA GLN A 73 -12.50 9.14 -1.32
C GLN A 73 -12.07 9.30 -2.79
N LEU A 74 -11.92 10.54 -3.26
CA LEU A 74 -11.47 10.82 -4.64
C LEU A 74 -9.95 10.68 -4.79
N PHE A 75 -9.17 11.02 -3.76
CA PHE A 75 -7.71 11.05 -3.82
C PHE A 75 -7.04 9.75 -3.33
N GLU A 76 -7.70 8.99 -2.45
CA GLU A 76 -7.19 7.75 -1.88
C GLU A 76 -6.68 6.77 -2.96
N PRO A 77 -7.41 6.46 -4.05
CA PRO A 77 -6.92 5.54 -5.08
C PRO A 77 -5.61 6.00 -5.72
N ASN A 78 -5.45 7.32 -5.91
CA ASN A 78 -4.26 7.90 -6.51
C ASN A 78 -3.06 7.88 -5.55
N LEU A 79 -3.30 8.11 -4.26
CA LEU A 79 -2.25 8.04 -3.22
C LEU A 79 -1.75 6.60 -3.04
N ILE A 80 -2.67 5.63 -3.02
CA ILE A 80 -2.33 4.22 -2.97
C ILE A 80 -1.52 3.82 -4.22
N LYS A 81 -1.97 4.21 -5.42
CA LYS A 81 -1.22 3.97 -6.66
C LYS A 81 0.19 4.54 -6.62
N ALA A 82 0.33 5.79 -6.15
CA ALA A 82 1.62 6.44 -6.00
C ALA A 82 2.52 5.71 -4.97
N SER A 83 1.92 5.18 -3.91
CA SER A 83 2.60 4.35 -2.91
C SER A 83 3.22 3.11 -3.54
N PHE A 84 2.45 2.34 -4.32
CA PHE A 84 2.95 1.15 -5.01
C PHE A 84 3.96 1.47 -6.11
N LYS A 85 3.75 2.53 -6.88
CA LYS A 85 4.74 3.01 -7.87
C LYS A 85 6.08 3.28 -7.20
N THR A 86 6.06 4.03 -6.09
CA THR A 86 7.28 4.33 -5.33
C THR A 86 7.94 3.06 -4.80
N TYR A 87 7.15 2.08 -4.35
CA TYR A 87 7.68 0.79 -3.92
C TYR A 87 8.40 0.06 -5.06
N ILE A 88 7.80 0.00 -6.26
CA ILE A 88 8.42 -0.60 -7.45
C ILE A 88 9.72 0.13 -7.80
N ASP A 89 9.69 1.46 -7.87
CA ASP A 89 10.87 2.28 -8.19
C ASP A 89 12.01 2.03 -7.18
N GLN A 90 11.69 1.88 -5.89
CA GLN A 90 12.66 1.60 -4.82
C GLN A 90 13.27 0.19 -4.91
N ASN A 91 12.54 -0.78 -5.46
CA ASN A 91 12.94 -2.19 -5.53
C ASN A 91 13.20 -2.67 -6.96
N GLN A 92 13.26 -1.76 -7.94
CA GLN A 92 13.20 -2.08 -9.36
C GLN A 92 14.24 -3.13 -9.77
N LYS A 93 15.50 -2.91 -9.39
CA LYS A 93 16.61 -3.81 -9.74
C LYS A 93 16.41 -5.22 -9.15
N LEU A 94 15.93 -5.32 -7.92
CA LEU A 94 15.68 -6.61 -7.28
C LEU A 94 14.49 -7.32 -7.93
N LEU A 95 13.40 -6.60 -8.21
CA LEU A 95 12.21 -7.12 -8.88
C LEU A 95 12.54 -7.60 -10.30
N GLU A 96 13.35 -6.87 -11.06
CA GLU A 96 13.80 -7.27 -12.40
C GLU A 96 14.63 -8.56 -12.35
N ASN A 97 15.57 -8.67 -11.40
CA ASN A 97 16.38 -9.88 -11.23
C ASN A 97 15.51 -11.09 -10.87
N VAL A 98 14.56 -10.94 -9.94
CA VAL A 98 13.66 -12.02 -9.54
C VAL A 98 12.70 -12.39 -10.66
N ASN A 99 12.14 -11.41 -11.39
CA ASN A 99 11.32 -11.66 -12.57
C ASN A 99 12.09 -12.49 -13.61
N ALA A 100 13.34 -12.13 -13.91
CA ALA A 100 14.17 -12.86 -14.86
C ALA A 100 14.36 -14.34 -14.47
N ILE A 101 14.51 -14.62 -13.16
CA ILE A 101 14.59 -16.00 -12.65
C ILE A 101 13.24 -16.70 -12.84
N LEU A 102 12.16 -16.12 -12.32
CA LEU A 102 10.85 -16.77 -12.22
C LEU A 102 10.18 -17.01 -13.59
N LEU A 103 10.42 -16.14 -14.57
CA LEU A 103 9.91 -16.31 -15.93
C LEU A 103 10.45 -17.56 -16.63
N THR A 104 11.60 -18.11 -16.18
CA THR A 104 12.16 -19.35 -16.71
C THR A 104 11.62 -20.61 -16.04
N LYS A 105 10.80 -20.47 -15.00
CA LYS A 105 10.34 -21.58 -14.17
C LYS A 105 8.87 -21.92 -14.41
N GLY A 106 8.48 -23.12 -14.00
CA GLY A 106 7.07 -23.55 -13.95
C GLY A 106 6.26 -22.80 -12.88
N ASP A 107 5.00 -23.18 -12.72
CA ASP A 107 4.13 -22.55 -11.72
C ASP A 107 4.57 -22.92 -10.31
N MET A 108 4.58 -21.94 -9.41
CA MET A 108 5.18 -22.11 -8.07
C MET A 108 4.72 -21.04 -7.08
N ASN A 109 4.78 -21.42 -5.81
CA ASN A 109 4.57 -20.53 -4.67
C ASN A 109 5.84 -20.55 -3.81
N ILE A 110 6.40 -19.38 -3.53
CA ILE A 110 7.65 -19.20 -2.79
C ILE A 110 7.35 -18.33 -1.56
N ALA A 111 7.44 -18.90 -0.37
CA ALA A 111 7.34 -18.14 0.87
C ALA A 111 8.72 -17.62 1.31
N SER A 112 8.76 -16.59 2.16
CA SER A 112 10.02 -16.02 2.67
C SER A 112 10.91 -17.01 3.46
N ASN A 113 10.37 -18.15 3.87
CA ASN A 113 11.08 -19.25 4.53
C ASN A 113 11.35 -20.46 3.60
N PHE A 114 11.47 -20.23 2.28
CA PHE A 114 11.56 -21.28 1.25
C PHE A 114 12.82 -22.18 1.28
N GLU A 115 13.80 -21.91 2.17
CA GLU A 115 15.06 -22.68 2.23
C GLU A 115 14.83 -24.19 2.42
N SER A 116 13.69 -24.60 2.97
CA SER A 116 13.35 -26.01 3.20
C SER A 116 12.54 -26.70 2.11
N TYR A 117 11.99 -26.00 1.10
CA TYR A 117 10.96 -26.58 0.21
C TYR A 117 11.26 -26.55 -1.30
N LEU A 118 12.28 -25.82 -1.78
CA LEU A 118 12.52 -25.65 -3.23
C LEU A 118 14.00 -25.81 -3.66
N SER A 119 14.81 -26.58 -2.91
CA SER A 119 16.27 -26.66 -3.10
C SER A 119 16.72 -27.09 -4.49
N ASP A 120 15.88 -27.85 -5.22
CA ASP A 120 16.30 -28.49 -6.46
C ASP A 120 15.84 -27.72 -7.72
N GLN A 121 14.95 -26.74 -7.56
CA GLN A 121 14.42 -25.95 -8.69
C GLN A 121 15.25 -24.70 -9.01
N PHE A 122 16.13 -24.31 -8.08
CA PHE A 122 16.93 -23.10 -8.17
C PHE A 122 18.42 -23.41 -8.01
N SER A 123 19.25 -22.74 -8.79
CA SER A 123 20.70 -22.73 -8.58
C SER A 123 21.06 -21.95 -7.31
N ASP A 124 22.27 -22.16 -6.78
CA ASP A 124 22.70 -21.47 -5.56
C ASP A 124 22.79 -19.95 -5.74
N SER A 125 23.08 -19.46 -6.96
CA SER A 125 23.01 -18.03 -7.26
C SER A 125 21.58 -17.51 -7.24
N GLU A 126 20.62 -18.25 -7.83
CA GLU A 126 19.20 -17.87 -7.82
C GLU A 126 18.64 -17.83 -6.40
N LYS A 127 18.99 -18.82 -5.56
CA LYS A 127 18.62 -18.86 -4.14
C LYS A 127 19.12 -17.64 -3.38
N ARG A 128 20.38 -17.22 -3.62
CA ARG A 128 20.96 -16.02 -2.98
C ARG A 128 20.19 -14.76 -3.38
N THR A 129 19.89 -14.59 -4.67
CA THR A 129 19.11 -13.45 -5.16
C THR A 129 17.70 -13.43 -4.57
N LEU A 130 17.02 -14.57 -4.49
CA LEU A 130 15.70 -14.66 -3.86
C LEU A 130 15.76 -14.37 -2.35
N ASN A 131 16.77 -14.89 -1.65
CA ASN A 131 16.98 -14.61 -0.23
C ASN A 131 17.25 -13.13 0.06
N GLU A 132 18.07 -12.48 -0.78
CA GLU A 132 18.33 -11.04 -0.71
C GLU A 132 17.03 -10.25 -0.96
N PHE A 133 16.28 -10.64 -2.01
CA PHE A 133 14.99 -10.04 -2.31
C PHE A 133 14.01 -10.11 -1.13
N PHE A 134 13.80 -11.27 -0.51
CA PHE A 134 12.89 -11.38 0.63
C PHE A 134 13.33 -10.57 1.84
N LYS A 135 14.64 -10.44 2.07
CA LYS A 135 15.19 -9.63 3.17
C LYS A 135 14.98 -8.13 2.95
N GLU A 136 15.05 -7.66 1.71
CA GLU A 136 15.03 -6.22 1.40
C GLU A 136 13.65 -5.70 0.97
N SER A 137 12.86 -6.50 0.27
CA SER A 137 11.64 -6.06 -0.42
C SER A 137 10.36 -6.13 0.43
N ARG A 138 10.40 -6.69 1.65
CA ARG A 138 9.19 -6.87 2.50
C ARG A 138 8.11 -7.73 1.84
N VAL A 139 8.44 -8.49 0.81
CA VAL A 139 7.55 -9.49 0.24
C VAL A 139 7.42 -10.66 1.22
N ALA A 140 6.20 -11.10 1.50
CA ALA A 140 5.94 -12.25 2.35
C ALA A 140 5.99 -13.56 1.57
N PHE A 141 5.41 -13.56 0.36
CA PHE A 141 5.46 -14.68 -0.56
C PHE A 141 5.29 -14.20 -2.02
N ILE A 142 5.72 -15.05 -2.93
CA ILE A 142 5.59 -14.88 -4.38
C ILE A 142 4.73 -16.02 -4.91
N MET A 143 3.75 -15.71 -5.74
CA MET A 143 3.03 -16.71 -6.54
C MET A 143 3.34 -16.45 -8.01
N LYS A 144 3.77 -17.48 -8.73
CA LYS A 144 4.00 -17.41 -10.17
C LYS A 144 3.11 -18.43 -10.86
N ASP A 145 2.39 -17.98 -11.86
CA ASP A 145 1.61 -18.81 -12.76
C ASP A 145 2.04 -18.55 -14.22
N THR A 146 1.35 -19.20 -15.16
CA THR A 146 1.60 -19.00 -16.60
C THR A 146 1.33 -17.57 -17.11
N LYS A 147 0.58 -16.77 -16.35
CA LYS A 147 0.12 -15.43 -16.77
C LYS A 147 0.99 -14.32 -16.20
N GLY A 148 1.52 -14.49 -14.98
CA GLY A 148 2.30 -13.46 -14.31
C GLY A 148 2.88 -13.88 -12.96
N ILE A 149 3.44 -12.89 -12.28
CA ILE A 149 4.09 -13.05 -10.98
C ILE A 149 3.42 -12.09 -9.99
N PHE A 150 2.84 -12.64 -8.93
CA PHE A 150 2.28 -11.88 -7.82
C PHE A 150 3.26 -11.83 -6.66
N TYR A 151 3.51 -10.63 -6.16
CA TYR A 151 4.32 -10.37 -4.98
C TYR A 151 3.40 -9.89 -3.85
N CYS A 152 3.14 -10.75 -2.87
CA CYS A 152 2.39 -10.34 -1.69
C CYS A 152 3.29 -9.56 -0.74
N LEU A 153 2.92 -8.32 -0.43
CA LEU A 153 3.66 -7.52 0.54
C LEU A 153 3.28 -7.95 1.96
N SER A 154 4.19 -7.81 2.92
CA SER A 154 3.93 -8.10 4.33
C SER A 154 2.92 -7.08 4.91
N GLY A 155 1.77 -7.57 5.40
CA GLY A 155 0.70 -6.82 6.09
C GLY A 155 -0.23 -7.75 6.88
N PHE A 156 -1.16 -7.22 7.69
CA PHE A 156 -2.09 -8.02 8.54
C PHE A 156 -3.55 -7.96 8.04
N LEU A 157 -4.30 -9.05 8.29
CA LEU A 157 -5.76 -9.28 8.10
C LEU A 157 -6.33 -9.25 6.65
N ASP A 158 -6.54 -10.45 6.08
CA ASP A 158 -7.46 -10.83 4.99
C ASP A 158 -7.43 -10.10 3.63
N GLU A 159 -6.63 -9.05 3.45
CA GLU A 159 -6.37 -8.47 2.13
C GLU A 159 -4.97 -8.84 1.65
N HIS A 160 -4.90 -9.70 0.62
CA HIS A 160 -3.68 -9.97 -0.13
C HIS A 160 -3.30 -8.74 -0.96
N GLN A 161 -2.75 -7.72 -0.30
CA GLN A 161 -2.20 -6.56 -0.96
C GLN A 161 -0.83 -6.91 -1.54
N GLY A 162 -0.65 -6.59 -2.80
CA GLY A 162 0.55 -6.97 -3.52
C GLY A 162 0.66 -6.26 -4.84
N ILE A 163 1.71 -6.63 -5.57
CA ILE A 163 1.89 -6.17 -6.94
C ILE A 163 1.95 -7.36 -7.88
N TYR A 164 1.31 -7.23 -9.02
CA TYR A 164 1.38 -8.18 -10.12
C TYR A 164 2.33 -7.66 -11.19
N TYR A 165 3.15 -8.56 -11.71
CA TYR A 165 3.91 -8.37 -12.94
C TYR A 165 3.34 -9.27 -14.03
N PHE A 166 2.83 -8.66 -15.11
CA PHE A 166 2.37 -9.38 -16.29
C PHE A 166 3.35 -9.17 -17.45
N PRO A 167 4.08 -10.20 -17.93
CA PRO A 167 5.02 -10.07 -19.04
C PRO A 167 4.32 -9.77 -20.38
N SER A 168 3.03 -10.13 -20.52
CA SER A 168 2.18 -9.77 -21.67
C SER A 168 0.93 -9.03 -21.20
N THR A 169 0.49 -8.03 -21.98
CA THR A 169 -0.72 -7.25 -21.72
C THR A 169 -2.02 -8.04 -21.95
N ASP A 170 -1.97 -9.18 -22.63
CA ASP A 170 -3.16 -9.97 -22.99
C ASP A 170 -3.84 -10.60 -21.76
N HIS A 171 -3.10 -10.79 -20.67
CA HIS A 171 -3.60 -11.45 -19.46
C HIS A 171 -4.22 -10.48 -18.44
N VAL A 172 -4.08 -9.16 -18.68
CA VAL A 172 -4.52 -8.11 -17.74
C VAL A 172 -6.04 -8.11 -17.55
N ASN A 173 -6.80 -8.41 -18.60
CA ASN A 173 -8.28 -8.38 -18.57
C ASN A 173 -8.91 -9.51 -17.74
N GLN A 174 -8.10 -10.47 -17.25
CA GLN A 174 -8.60 -11.65 -16.53
C GLN A 174 -8.57 -11.49 -15.01
N PHE A 175 -7.97 -10.40 -14.50
CA PHE A 175 -7.87 -10.12 -13.07
C PHE A 175 -8.39 -8.71 -12.78
N PRO A 176 -9.07 -8.49 -11.64
CA PRO A 176 -9.53 -7.15 -11.23
C PRO A 176 -8.37 -6.25 -10.72
N ALA A 177 -7.16 -6.40 -11.27
CA ALA A 177 -5.98 -5.65 -10.85
C ALA A 177 -5.95 -4.26 -11.53
N LYS A 178 -5.60 -3.23 -10.77
CA LYS A 178 -5.49 -1.85 -11.26
C LYS A 178 -4.09 -1.55 -11.74
N ARG A 179 -3.97 -0.88 -12.88
CA ARG A 179 -2.66 -0.57 -13.48
C ARG A 179 -1.88 0.45 -12.65
N ILE A 180 -0.62 0.12 -12.33
CA ILE A 180 0.35 1.07 -11.76
C ILE A 180 1.08 1.77 -12.90
N GLU A 181 2.02 1.07 -13.53
CA GLU A 181 2.93 1.56 -14.56
C GLU A 181 3.58 0.38 -15.31
N GLY A 182 3.84 0.54 -16.60
CA GLY A 182 4.41 -0.52 -17.43
C GLY A 182 3.60 -1.82 -17.33
N ASN A 183 4.27 -2.88 -16.89
CA ASN A 183 3.74 -4.23 -16.70
C ASN A 183 3.27 -4.51 -15.25
N TRP A 184 3.23 -3.49 -14.38
CA TRP A 184 2.91 -3.62 -12.96
C TRP A 184 1.49 -3.18 -12.62
N TYR A 185 0.83 -3.96 -11.75
CA TYR A 185 -0.55 -3.78 -11.31
C TYR A 185 -0.67 -4.03 -9.79
N TYR A 186 -1.71 -3.51 -9.13
CA TYR A 186 -2.04 -3.74 -7.70
C TYR A 186 -3.54 -3.98 -7.49
#